data_AF-A0A6H9Q5C1-F1
#
_entry.id   AF-A0A6H9Q5C1-F1
#
_cell.length_a   1.000
_cell.length_b   1.000
_cell.length_c   1.000
_cell.angle_alpha   90.00
_cell.angle_beta   90.00
_cell.angle_gamma   90.00
#
_symmetry.space_group_name_H-M   'P 1'
#
loop_
_entity.id
_entity.type
_entity.pdbx_description
1 polymer ?
#
loop_
_entity_poly.entity_id
_entity_poly.type
_entity_poly.pdbx_seq_one_letter_code
_entity_poly.pdbx_strand_id
1 'polypeptide(L)'
;MGHFFDIMTIVVTIIVVFLLIITTIHSSVRLVQMIIDRKSDLNKKDMTQSSAAGKNAVSEKQSETKEKSPDMDELCAIYKKKFLTLKPLEKRTQVYIEQKNVDLIKQLLLIIEPKASISGYIDSIVKEHLEKCKPEIIKLYKEKQSDYGN
;
A
#
# COMPACT_ATOMS: atom_id res chain seq x y z
N MET A 1 -60.89 6.84 8.07
CA MET A 1 -60.02 7.97 7.70
C MET A 1 -58.65 7.93 8.38
N GLY A 2 -58.52 7.64 9.69
CA GLY A 2 -57.21 7.65 10.39
C GLY A 2 -56.12 6.76 9.80
N HIS A 3 -56.43 5.50 9.45
CA HIS A 3 -55.44 4.53 8.96
C HIS A 3 -54.73 4.94 7.65
N PHE A 4 -55.40 5.70 6.77
CA PHE A 4 -54.77 6.21 5.54
C PHE A 4 -53.79 7.35 5.83
N PHE A 5 -54.09 8.20 6.81
CA PHE A 5 -53.16 9.25 7.24
C PHE A 5 -51.92 8.69 7.94
N ASP A 6 -52.08 7.61 8.71
CA ASP A 6 -50.94 6.94 9.35
C ASP A 6 -49.99 6.32 8.32
N ILE A 7 -50.53 5.63 7.32
CA ILE A 7 -49.72 5.07 6.22
C ILE A 7 -49.02 6.18 5.42
N MET A 8 -49.73 7.25 5.07
CA MET A 8 -49.13 8.38 4.34
C MET A 8 -48.01 9.04 5.15
N THR A 9 -48.20 9.21 6.45
CA THR A 9 -47.18 9.76 7.37
C THR A 9 -45.94 8.87 7.43
N ILE A 10 -46.12 7.55 7.53
CA ILE A 10 -45.01 6.58 7.55
C ILE A 10 -44.23 6.63 6.23
N VAL A 11 -44.91 6.64 5.09
CA VAL A 11 -44.27 6.69 3.76
C VAL A 11 -43.47 7.99 3.60
N VAL A 12 -44.03 9.15 3.97
CA VAL A 12 -43.32 10.44 3.92
C VAL A 12 -42.09 10.42 4.83
N THR A 13 -42.21 9.85 6.03
CA THR A 13 -41.08 9.76 6.98
C THR A 13 -39.96 8.88 6.43
N ILE A 14 -40.27 7.74 5.81
CA ILE A 14 -39.30 6.85 5.17
C ILE A 14 -38.57 7.57 4.03
N ILE A 15 -39.30 8.29 3.18
CA ILE A 15 -38.71 9.05 2.06
C ILE A 15 -37.73 10.11 2.58
N VAL A 16 -38.11 10.87 3.61
CA VAL A 16 -37.25 11.89 4.21
C VAL A 16 -35.97 11.26 4.79
N VAL A 17 -36.08 10.16 5.52
CA VAL A 17 -34.91 9.44 6.08
C VAL A 17 -33.99 8.93 4.96
N PHE A 18 -34.56 8.38 3.89
CA PHE A 18 -33.79 7.90 2.75
C PHE A 18 -33.02 9.03 2.04
N LEU A 19 -33.64 10.19 1.86
CA LEU A 19 -32.99 11.37 1.30
C LEU A 19 -31.85 11.88 2.19
N LEU A 20 -32.02 11.87 3.53
CA LEU A 20 -30.96 12.25 4.46
C LEU A 20 -29.74 11.30 4.38
N ILE A 21 -29.98 9.99 4.24
CA ILE A 21 -28.91 9.00 4.07
C ILE A 21 -28.14 9.27 2.77
N ILE A 22 -28.84 9.47 1.65
CA ILE A 22 -28.21 9.78 0.36
C ILE A 22 -27.40 11.08 0.44
N THR A 23 -27.95 12.12 1.05
CA THR A 23 -27.27 13.42 1.18
C THR A 23 -26.01 13.31 2.05
N THR A 24 -26.06 12.48 3.10
CA THR A 24 -24.91 12.20 3.97
C THR A 24 -23.81 11.46 3.23
N ILE A 25 -24.16 10.43 2.45
CA ILE A 25 -23.20 9.67 1.64
C ILE A 25 -22.59 10.56 0.56
N HIS A 26 -23.40 11.32 -0.17
CA HIS A 26 -22.93 12.21 -1.23
C HIS A 26 -22.00 13.32 -0.69
N SER A 27 -22.35 13.92 0.45
CA SER A 27 -21.49 14.92 1.11
C SER A 27 -20.17 14.32 1.59
N SER A 28 -20.20 13.07 2.09
CA SER A 28 -18.99 12.33 2.49
C SER A 28 -18.07 12.04 1.31
N VAL A 29 -18.63 11.64 0.16
CA VAL A 29 -17.86 11.42 -1.08
C VAL A 29 -17.24 12.73 -1.58
N ARG A 30 -18.00 13.83 -1.57
CA ARG A 30 -17.52 15.15 -2.01
C ARG A 30 -16.40 15.70 -1.10
N LEU A 31 -16.47 15.43 0.21
CA LEU A 31 -15.43 15.80 1.17
C LEU A 31 -14.13 15.03 0.89
N VAL A 32 -14.22 13.72 0.64
CA VAL A 32 -13.04 12.89 0.30
C VAL A 32 -12.41 13.35 -1.01
N GLN A 33 -13.20 13.65 -2.04
CA GLN A 33 -12.69 14.17 -3.32
C GLN A 33 -11.97 15.53 -3.13
N MET A 34 -12.54 16.44 -2.33
CA MET A 34 -11.93 17.75 -2.07
C MET A 34 -10.59 17.66 -1.34
N ILE A 35 -10.40 16.68 -0.46
CA ILE A 35 -9.11 16.43 0.22
C ILE A 35 -8.07 15.91 -0.77
N ILE A 36 -8.47 15.04 -1.70
CA ILE A 36 -7.58 14.48 -2.73
C ILE A 36 -7.16 15.58 -3.71
N ASP A 37 -8.09 16.41 -4.17
CA ASP A 37 -7.80 17.49 -5.11
C ASP A 37 -6.88 18.55 -4.49
N ARG A 38 -7.09 18.91 -3.21
CA ARG A 38 -6.21 19.84 -2.46
C ARG A 38 -4.77 19.33 -2.33
N LYS A 39 -4.57 18.00 -2.27
CA LYS A 39 -3.24 17.38 -2.23
C LYS A 39 -2.54 17.43 -3.59
N SER A 40 -3.30 17.46 -4.68
CA SER A 40 -2.76 17.53 -6.05
C SER A 40 -2.20 18.90 -6.42
N ASP A 41 -2.83 19.99 -5.97
CA ASP A 41 -2.38 21.37 -6.26
C ASP A 41 -1.08 21.76 -5.54
N LEU A 42 -0.78 21.15 -4.40
CA LEU A 42 0.47 21.37 -3.65
C LEU A 42 1.67 20.64 -4.25
N ASN A 43 1.45 19.62 -5.09
CA ASN A 43 2.52 18.85 -5.74
C ASN A 43 3.05 19.53 -7.02
N LYS A 44 2.33 20.51 -7.58
CA LYS A 44 2.64 21.10 -8.89
C LYS A 44 3.60 22.31 -8.86
N LYS A 45 4.14 22.69 -7.70
CA LYS A 45 4.91 23.94 -7.53
C LYS A 45 6.44 23.80 -7.55
N ASP A 46 6.98 22.61 -7.80
CA ASP A 46 8.42 22.35 -7.82
C ASP A 46 8.92 21.87 -9.19
N MET A 47 8.57 22.55 -10.28
CA MET A 47 9.13 22.23 -11.60
C MET A 47 9.20 23.47 -12.52
N THR A 48 10.05 24.46 -12.20
CA THR A 48 10.53 25.42 -13.21
C THR A 48 11.89 26.04 -12.80
N GLN A 49 12.79 26.15 -13.79
CA GLN A 49 14.16 26.73 -13.81
C GLN A 49 15.28 25.77 -13.34
N SER A 50 16.34 25.49 -14.10
CA SER A 50 17.10 26.37 -15.01
C SER A 50 17.70 25.61 -16.19
N SER A 51 17.71 26.27 -17.36
CA SER A 51 18.58 25.95 -18.50
C SER A 51 19.99 26.52 -18.30
N ALA A 52 20.97 25.97 -19.02
CA ALA A 52 21.86 26.68 -19.95
C ALA A 52 23.27 26.05 -20.07
N ALA A 53 23.79 26.16 -21.30
CA ALA A 53 25.19 26.08 -21.75
C ALA A 53 25.84 24.69 -21.91
N GLY A 54 26.21 24.36 -23.15
CA GLY A 54 26.80 23.09 -23.56
C GLY A 54 28.30 23.11 -23.85
N LYS A 55 28.76 22.06 -24.55
CA LYS A 55 29.89 22.02 -25.52
C LYS A 55 30.18 20.56 -25.97
N ASN A 56 30.06 20.35 -27.28
CA ASN A 56 30.95 19.63 -28.22
C ASN A 56 31.70 18.34 -27.79
N ALA A 57 31.35 17.26 -28.50
CA ALA A 57 32.20 16.45 -29.39
C ALA A 57 33.47 15.72 -28.87
N VAL A 58 33.40 14.39 -29.01
CA VAL A 58 34.47 13.43 -29.37
C VAL A 58 35.49 13.04 -28.28
N SER A 59 35.48 11.77 -27.85
CA SER A 59 36.53 10.79 -28.19
C SER A 59 36.28 9.45 -27.50
N GLU A 60 36.77 8.40 -28.14
CA GLU A 60 36.55 6.98 -27.93
C GLU A 60 37.17 6.37 -26.66
N LYS A 61 36.60 5.20 -26.31
CA LYS A 61 37.23 3.95 -25.82
C LYS A 61 37.44 3.69 -24.32
N GLN A 62 37.08 2.43 -24.02
CA GLN A 62 37.51 1.54 -22.94
C GLN A 62 36.93 1.81 -21.55
N SER A 63 35.93 1.01 -21.16
CA SER A 63 36.06 -0.28 -20.45
C SER A 63 36.27 -0.06 -18.96
N GLU A 64 35.19 -0.17 -18.19
CA GLU A 64 35.20 -0.57 -16.79
C GLU A 64 33.74 -0.81 -16.40
N THR A 65 33.38 -2.08 -16.24
CA THR A 65 32.12 -2.49 -15.61
C THR A 65 32.18 -2.07 -14.14
N LYS A 66 31.82 -0.82 -13.86
CA LYS A 66 31.37 -0.41 -12.53
C LYS A 66 29.96 -0.96 -12.36
N GLU A 67 29.75 -1.87 -11.42
CA GLU A 67 28.43 -2.10 -10.86
C GLU A 67 27.92 -0.76 -10.33
N LYS A 68 27.13 -0.07 -11.15
CA LYS A 68 26.40 1.10 -10.72
C LYS A 68 25.38 0.59 -9.73
N SER A 69 25.46 1.05 -8.48
CA SER A 69 24.42 0.79 -7.50
C SER A 69 23.06 1.10 -8.15
N PRO A 70 22.06 0.23 -8.00
CA PRO A 70 20.76 0.43 -8.63
C PRO A 70 20.23 1.82 -8.28
N ASP A 71 19.74 2.52 -9.29
CA ASP A 71 19.13 3.83 -9.09
C ASP A 71 17.83 3.69 -8.27
N MET A 72 17.33 4.79 -7.70
CA MET A 72 16.11 4.79 -6.88
C MET A 72 14.90 4.20 -7.61
N ASP A 73 14.77 4.44 -8.92
CA ASP A 73 13.69 3.86 -9.71
C ASP A 73 13.80 2.33 -9.82
N GLU A 74 15.02 1.82 -9.95
CA GLU A 74 15.29 0.39 -9.98
C GLU A 74 14.99 -0.26 -8.62
N LEU A 75 15.39 0.40 -7.52
CA LEU A 75 15.04 -0.04 -6.16
C LEU A 75 13.53 -0.06 -5.94
N CYS A 76 12.80 0.95 -6.44
CA CYS A 76 11.34 0.98 -6.39
C CYS A 76 10.71 -0.18 -7.17
N ALA A 77 11.22 -0.48 -8.36
CA ALA A 77 10.75 -1.60 -9.17
C ALA A 77 11.01 -2.95 -8.49
N ILE A 78 12.21 -3.13 -7.91
CA ILE A 78 12.56 -4.32 -7.13
C ILE A 78 11.62 -4.47 -5.93
N TYR A 79 11.38 -3.39 -5.17
CA TYR A 79 10.48 -3.40 -4.03
C TYR A 79 9.05 -3.79 -4.42
N LYS A 80 8.51 -3.17 -5.47
CA LYS A 80 7.16 -3.47 -6.00
C LYS A 80 7.04 -4.93 -6.42
N LYS A 81 7.99 -5.43 -7.21
CA LYS A 81 8.02 -6.82 -7.65
C LYS A 81 8.08 -7.80 -6.48
N LYS A 82 8.77 -7.42 -5.42
CA LYS A 82 9.01 -8.30 -4.28
C LYS A 82 7.87 -8.36 -3.28
N PHE A 83 7.30 -7.21 -2.91
CA PHE A 83 6.36 -7.12 -1.80
C PHE A 83 4.94 -6.71 -2.20
N LEU A 84 4.77 -6.07 -3.36
CA LEU A 84 3.49 -5.49 -3.75
C LEU A 84 2.80 -6.25 -4.90
N THR A 85 3.46 -7.29 -5.42
CA THR A 85 2.87 -8.10 -6.49
C THR A 85 1.71 -8.93 -5.95
N LEU A 86 0.57 -8.81 -6.61
CA LEU A 86 -0.61 -9.65 -6.37
C LEU A 86 -0.26 -11.11 -6.61
N LYS A 87 -0.23 -11.89 -5.53
CA LYS A 87 -0.16 -13.35 -5.61
C LYS A 87 -1.49 -13.94 -5.15
N PRO A 88 -2.12 -14.80 -5.95
CA PRO A 88 -3.19 -15.66 -5.47
C PRO A 88 -2.62 -16.53 -4.33
N LEU A 89 -3.21 -16.41 -3.14
CA LEU A 89 -2.88 -17.26 -1.99
C LEU A 89 -3.95 -18.34 -1.90
N GLU A 90 -3.59 -19.58 -2.24
CA GLU A 90 -4.52 -20.72 -2.34
C GLU A 90 -4.94 -21.28 -0.97
N LYS A 91 -4.02 -21.27 0.01
CA LYS A 91 -4.25 -21.77 1.38
C LYS A 91 -3.77 -20.72 2.37
N ARG A 92 -4.64 -20.30 3.29
CA ARG A 92 -4.36 -19.22 4.24
C ARG A 92 -4.61 -19.69 5.66
N THR A 93 -3.72 -19.31 6.56
CA THR A 93 -3.87 -19.46 8.00
C THR A 93 -4.00 -18.08 8.62
N GLN A 94 -4.90 -17.94 9.60
CA GLN A 94 -5.05 -16.69 10.34
C GLN A 94 -3.96 -16.57 11.40
N VAL A 95 -3.32 -15.40 11.46
CA VAL A 95 -2.37 -15.03 12.50
C VAL A 95 -2.80 -13.70 13.11
N TYR A 96 -2.51 -13.51 14.40
CA TYR A 96 -2.73 -12.23 15.06
C TYR A 96 -1.51 -11.34 14.88
N ILE A 97 -1.77 -10.09 14.51
CA ILE A 97 -0.77 -9.03 14.35
C ILE A 97 -1.31 -7.82 15.08
N GLU A 98 -0.42 -7.06 15.70
CA GLU A 98 -0.78 -5.83 16.40
C GLU A 98 -1.55 -4.87 15.47
N GLN A 99 -2.66 -4.33 15.97
CA GLN A 99 -3.57 -3.48 15.19
C GLN A 99 -2.84 -2.29 14.56
N LYS A 100 -1.95 -1.64 15.32
CA LYS A 100 -1.15 -0.51 14.84
C LYS A 100 -0.34 -0.85 13.59
N ASN A 101 0.23 -2.05 13.53
CA ASN A 101 1.01 -2.49 12.36
C ASN A 101 0.09 -2.74 11.16
N VAL A 102 -1.08 -3.34 11.38
CA VAL A 102 -2.10 -3.52 10.32
C VAL A 102 -2.56 -2.17 9.77
N ASP A 103 -2.80 -1.18 10.63
CA ASP A 103 -3.23 0.16 10.22
C ASP A 103 -2.16 0.90 9.40
N LEU A 104 -0.89 0.82 9.83
CA LEU A 104 0.23 1.38 9.08
C LEU A 104 0.37 0.74 7.70
N ILE A 105 0.28 -0.59 7.61
CA ILE A 105 0.33 -1.32 6.33
C ILE A 105 -0.86 -0.90 5.45
N LYS A 106 -2.06 -0.80 6.02
CA LYS A 106 -3.25 -0.38 5.29
C LYS A 106 -3.06 1.02 4.68
N GLN A 107 -2.58 1.97 5.47
CA GLN A 107 -2.30 3.34 4.99
C GLN A 107 -1.21 3.34 3.91
N LEU A 108 -0.14 2.57 4.08
CA LEU A 108 0.92 2.42 3.10
C LEU A 108 0.39 1.92 1.76
N LEU A 109 -0.31 0.78 1.76
CA LEU A 109 -0.83 0.15 0.54
C LEU A 109 -1.85 1.03 -0.17
N LEU A 110 -2.71 1.75 0.57
CA LEU A 110 -3.63 2.72 -0.01
C LEU A 110 -2.94 3.81 -0.84
N ILE A 111 -1.69 4.15 -0.52
CA ILE A 111 -0.93 5.18 -1.23
C ILE A 111 -0.13 4.58 -2.39
N ILE A 112 0.54 3.44 -2.18
CA ILE A 112 1.56 2.95 -3.12
C ILE A 112 1.10 1.80 -4.03
N GLU A 113 0.13 0.99 -3.59
CA GLU A 113 -0.43 -0.11 -4.39
C GLU A 113 -1.84 -0.50 -3.86
N PRO A 114 -2.89 0.25 -4.21
CA PRO A 114 -4.23 0.08 -3.64
C PRO A 114 -4.86 -1.28 -3.93
N LYS A 115 -4.37 -1.99 -4.96
CA LYS A 115 -4.85 -3.33 -5.33
C LYS A 115 -4.17 -4.44 -4.52
N ALA A 116 -3.07 -4.14 -3.82
CA ALA A 116 -2.40 -5.13 -2.98
C ALA A 116 -3.22 -5.44 -1.72
N SER A 117 -3.20 -6.70 -1.31
CA SER A 117 -3.82 -7.12 -0.06
C SER A 117 -2.83 -7.02 1.10
N ILE A 118 -3.33 -6.65 2.28
CA ILE A 118 -2.54 -6.63 3.53
C ILE A 118 -1.92 -8.02 3.78
N SER A 119 -2.72 -9.10 3.61
CA SER A 119 -2.23 -10.46 3.77
C SER A 119 -1.11 -10.82 2.79
N GLY A 120 -1.22 -10.42 1.52
CA GLY A 120 -0.20 -10.71 0.51
C GLY A 120 1.10 -9.93 0.75
N TYR A 121 0.99 -8.70 1.23
CA TYR A 121 2.15 -7.90 1.63
C TYR A 121 2.89 -8.55 2.81
N ILE A 122 2.15 -8.92 3.85
CA ILE A 122 2.70 -9.58 5.04
C ILE A 122 3.33 -10.93 4.69
N ASP A 123 2.65 -11.75 3.89
CA ASP A 123 3.19 -13.03 3.42
C ASP A 123 4.51 -12.86 2.67
N SER A 124 4.62 -11.83 1.82
CA SER A 124 5.85 -11.52 1.09
C SER A 124 6.98 -11.10 2.02
N ILE A 125 6.70 -10.34 3.08
CA ILE A 125 7.69 -9.97 4.10
C ILE A 125 8.15 -11.20 4.88
N VAL A 126 7.22 -12.03 5.34
CA VAL A 126 7.53 -13.24 6.12
C VAL A 126 8.36 -14.21 5.29
N LYS A 127 7.96 -14.45 4.04
CA LYS A 127 8.71 -15.30 3.11
C LYS A 127 10.14 -14.81 2.93
N GLU A 128 10.31 -13.52 2.66
CA GLU A 128 11.62 -12.91 2.48
C GLU A 128 12.49 -13.02 3.74
N HIS A 129 11.91 -12.78 4.91
CA HIS A 129 12.62 -12.90 6.18
C HIS A 129 13.08 -14.34 6.42
N LEU A 130 12.20 -15.32 6.21
CA LEU A 130 12.54 -16.74 6.38
C LEU A 130 13.61 -17.20 5.39
N GLU A 131 13.58 -16.73 4.14
CA GLU A 131 14.59 -17.06 3.13
C GLU A 131 15.95 -16.46 3.48
N LYS A 132 15.99 -15.17 3.86
CA LYS A 132 17.23 -14.47 4.25
C LYS A 132 17.84 -14.99 5.53
N CYS A 133 17.01 -15.23 6.55
CA CYS A 133 17.46 -15.59 7.91
C CYS A 133 17.53 -17.11 8.12
N LYS A 134 17.42 -17.90 7.04
CA LYS A 134 17.51 -19.36 7.09
C LYS A 134 18.75 -19.89 7.82
N PRO A 135 20.00 -19.40 7.57
CA PRO A 135 21.16 -19.96 8.24
C PRO A 135 21.17 -19.68 9.75
N GLU A 136 20.75 -18.49 10.18
CA GLU A 136 20.64 -18.12 11.60
C GLU A 136 19.59 -18.96 12.32
N ILE A 137 18.42 -19.13 11.70
CA ILE A 137 17.34 -19.98 12.23
C ILE A 137 17.82 -21.43 12.41
N ILE A 138 18.53 -21.98 11.41
CA ILE A 138 19.07 -23.35 11.48
C ILE A 138 20.12 -23.47 12.58
N LYS A 139 20.98 -22.47 12.76
CA LYS A 139 22.00 -22.48 13.83
C LYS A 139 21.32 -22.52 15.21
N LEU A 140 20.37 -21.61 15.47
CA LEU A 140 19.63 -21.55 16.73
C LEU A 140 18.87 -22.86 17.01
N TYR A 141 18.29 -23.46 15.96
CA TYR A 141 17.60 -24.75 16.08
C TYR A 141 18.52 -25.89 16.51
N LYS A 142 19.74 -25.96 15.94
CA LYS A 142 20.74 -26.98 16.29
C LYS A 142 21.27 -26.82 17.72
N GLU A 143 21.56 -25.58 18.13
CA GLU A 143 22.01 -25.27 19.49
C GLU A 143 20.98 -25.72 20.54
N LYS A 144 19.69 -25.49 20.27
CA LYS A 144 18.61 -25.97 21.14
C LYS A 144 18.51 -27.50 21.17
N GLN A 145 18.69 -28.20 20.05
CA GLN A 145 18.65 -29.66 20.04
C GLN A 145 19.76 -30.30 20.88
N SER A 146 20.98 -29.75 20.85
CA SER A 146 22.08 -30.27 21.67
C SER A 146 21.85 -30.09 23.18
N ASP A 147 21.06 -29.09 23.58
CA ASP A 147 20.73 -28.79 24.98
C ASP A 147 19.73 -29.79 25.59
N TYR A 148 18.86 -30.37 24.77
CA TYR A 148 17.90 -31.42 25.20
C TYR A 148 18.45 -32.86 25.08
N GLY A 149 19.67 -33.03 24.56
CA GLY A 149 20.28 -34.33 24.26
C GLY A 149 21.29 -34.85 25.30
N ASN A 150 21.41 -34.18 26.47
CA ASN A 150 22.23 -34.63 27.61
C ASN A 150 21.35 -34.98 28.82
#